data_AF-A0A0C2S982-F1
#
_entry.id   AF-A0A0C2S982-F1
#
_cell.length_a   1.000
_cell.length_b   1.000
_cell.length_c   1.000
_cell.angle_alpha   90.00
_cell.angle_beta   90.00
_cell.angle_gamma   90.00
#
_symmetry.space_group_name_H-M   'P 1'
#
loop_
_entity.id
_entity.type
_entity.pdbx_description
1 polymer ?
#
loop_
_entity_poly.entity_id
_entity_poly.type
_entity_poly.pdbx_seq_one_letter_code
_entity_poly.pdbx_strand_id
1 'polypeptide(L)'
;MCAVVQEVLCGRKIMCCKLIKIDSTFPKEKYILITGKVLSPDKIPLPNAAIKVFWIDENYTPAKKHYIGVTFSDEKGIYGISIPRFLDVSYLFKAYGAIDE
;
A
#
# COMPACT_ATOMS: atom_id res chain seq x y z
N MET A 1 -11.85 -16.28 -4.94
CA MET A 1 -11.57 -15.62 -6.24
C MET A 1 -10.88 -14.28 -6.01
N CYS A 2 -9.57 -14.19 -6.24
CA CYS A 2 -8.81 -12.94 -6.24
C CYS A 2 -8.94 -12.26 -7.62
N ALA A 3 -8.96 -10.92 -7.67
CA ALA A 3 -8.84 -10.18 -8.91
C ALA A 3 -7.44 -9.55 -8.96
N VAL A 4 -6.70 -9.77 -10.04
CA VAL A 4 -5.41 -9.16 -10.27
C VAL A 4 -5.47 -8.50 -11.63
N VAL A 5 -5.19 -7.21 -11.68
CA VAL A 5 -4.91 -6.51 -12.94
C VAL A 5 -3.40 -6.33 -13.01
N GLN A 6 -2.79 -6.83 -14.07
CA GLN A 6 -1.36 -6.72 -14.32
C GLN A 6 -1.14 -5.93 -15.61
N GLU A 7 -0.46 -4.80 -15.49
CA GLU A 7 -0.09 -3.94 -16.61
C GLU A 7 1.44 -3.90 -16.71
N VAL A 8 1.98 -4.25 -17.88
CA VAL A 8 3.43 -4.30 -18.12
C VAL A 8 3.84 -3.05 -18.91
N LEU A 9 4.68 -2.21 -18.30
CA LEU A 9 5.25 -1.04 -18.95
C LEU A 9 6.64 -1.34 -19.51
N CYS A 10 6.82 -1.16 -20.82
CA CYS A 10 8.15 -1.20 -21.44
C CYS A 10 8.94 0.06 -21.06
N GLY A 11 10.25 -0.10 -20.78
CA GLY A 11 11.15 0.98 -20.37
C GLY A 11 11.19 2.18 -21.34
N ARG A 12 11.01 1.95 -22.64
CA ARG A 12 10.91 3.05 -23.63
C ARG A 12 9.70 3.95 -23.35
N LYS A 13 8.57 3.37 -22.96
CA LYS A 13 7.34 4.10 -22.64
C LYS A 13 7.54 4.95 -21.38
N ILE A 14 8.30 4.44 -20.41
CA ILE A 14 8.70 5.17 -19.19
C ILE A 14 9.58 6.37 -19.52
N MET A 15 10.58 6.21 -20.39
CA MET A 15 11.50 7.32 -20.71
C MET A 15 10.89 8.38 -21.63
N CYS A 16 10.01 7.99 -22.56
CA CYS A 16 9.50 8.90 -23.58
C CYS A 16 8.20 9.64 -23.18
N CYS A 17 7.52 9.20 -22.13
CA CYS A 17 6.26 9.81 -21.70
C CYS A 17 6.46 10.61 -20.42
N LYS A 18 6.19 11.92 -20.48
CA LYS A 18 6.18 12.81 -19.30
C LYS A 18 5.07 12.42 -18.29
N LEU A 19 4.01 11.77 -18.77
CA LEU A 19 2.91 11.24 -17.95
C LEU A 19 2.37 9.96 -18.59
N ILE A 20 2.24 8.88 -17.80
CA ILE A 20 1.65 7.61 -18.22
C ILE A 20 0.38 7.41 -17.39
N LYS A 21 -0.78 7.36 -18.06
CA LYS A 21 -2.07 7.07 -17.41
C LYS A 21 -2.46 5.62 -17.69
N ILE A 22 -2.81 4.88 -16.64
CA ILE A 22 -3.29 3.49 -16.69
C ILE A 22 -4.62 3.46 -15.95
N ASP A 23 -5.70 3.16 -16.66
CA ASP A 23 -7.04 3.01 -16.09
C ASP A 23 -7.39 1.52 -16.02
N SER A 24 -7.85 1.04 -14.86
CA SER A 24 -8.21 -0.38 -14.66
C SER A 24 -9.54 -0.50 -13.90
N THR A 25 -10.41 -1.40 -14.36
CA THR A 25 -11.71 -1.64 -13.73
C THR A 25 -11.65 -2.87 -12.84
N PHE A 26 -11.81 -2.70 -11.53
CA PHE A 26 -11.87 -3.80 -10.57
C PHE A 26 -13.32 -4.22 -10.32
N PRO A 27 -13.60 -5.53 -10.11
CA PRO A 27 -14.93 -5.97 -9.69
C PRO A 27 -15.27 -5.38 -8.31
N LYS A 28 -16.50 -4.89 -8.17
CA LYS A 28 -17.03 -4.26 -6.95
C LYS A 28 -16.95 -5.21 -5.74
N GLU A 29 -16.70 -4.64 -4.57
CA GLU A 29 -16.85 -5.22 -3.21
C GLU A 29 -15.74 -6.10 -2.61
N LYS A 30 -14.59 -6.31 -3.27
CA LYS A 30 -13.51 -7.15 -2.69
C LYS A 30 -12.38 -6.40 -1.99
N TYR A 31 -12.37 -5.08 -2.03
CA TYR A 31 -11.29 -4.25 -1.51
C TYR A 31 -11.82 -3.18 -0.58
N ILE A 32 -11.01 -2.83 0.42
CA ILE A 32 -11.23 -1.68 1.30
C ILE A 32 -10.11 -0.67 1.06
N LEU A 33 -10.47 0.62 1.01
CA LEU A 33 -9.51 1.71 0.99
C LEU A 33 -9.17 2.09 2.43
N ILE A 34 -7.90 1.96 2.79
CA ILE A 34 -7.37 2.44 4.06
C ILE A 34 -6.55 3.69 3.79
N THR A 35 -6.88 4.77 4.47
CA THR A 35 -6.12 6.02 4.46
C THR A 35 -5.56 6.28 5.84
N GLY A 36 -4.37 6.87 5.91
CA GLY A 36 -3.76 7.26 7.18
C GLY A 36 -2.76 8.39 7.01
N LYS A 37 -2.13 8.78 8.11
CA LYS A 37 -1.11 9.81 8.14
C LYS A 37 0.11 9.30 8.91
N VAL A 38 1.29 9.44 8.32
CA VAL A 38 2.57 9.11 8.96
C VAL A 38 3.17 10.39 9.51
N LEU A 39 3.49 10.38 10.80
CA LEU A 39 4.08 11.49 11.52
C LEU A 39 5.37 11.02 12.22
N SER A 40 6.31 11.94 12.41
CA SER A 40 7.45 11.79 13.32
C SER A 40 6.97 11.79 14.78
N PRO A 41 7.85 11.44 15.76
CA PRO A 41 7.54 11.60 17.18
C PRO A 41 7.10 13.03 17.56
N ASP A 42 7.66 14.05 16.90
CA ASP A 42 7.31 15.46 17.10
C ASP A 42 6.03 15.89 16.37
N LYS A 43 5.25 14.93 15.85
CA LYS A 43 4.00 15.13 15.11
C LYS A 43 4.18 15.86 13.78
N ILE A 44 5.40 15.89 13.24
CA ILE A 44 5.70 16.46 11.93
C ILE A 44 5.33 15.42 10.85
N PRO A 45 4.58 15.78 9.80
CA PRO A 45 4.27 14.83 8.74
C PRO A 45 5.52 14.33 8.02
N LEU A 46 5.59 13.02 7.79
CA LEU A 46 6.73 12.39 7.10
C LEU A 46 6.39 12.15 5.62
N PRO A 47 6.97 12.92 4.68
CA PRO A 47 6.79 12.69 3.26
C PRO A 47 7.59 11.48 2.78
N ASN A 48 7.11 10.82 1.72
CA ASN A 48 7.75 9.66 1.10
C ASN A 48 8.02 8.49 2.07
N ALA A 49 7.31 8.42 3.21
CA ALA A 49 7.40 7.30 4.12
C ALA A 49 6.81 6.07 3.43
N ALA A 50 7.54 4.95 3.43
CA ALA A 50 7.09 3.69 2.87
C ALA A 50 6.21 2.96 3.90
N ILE A 51 5.00 2.56 3.51
CA ILE A 51 4.07 1.80 4.34
C ILE A 51 3.90 0.41 3.73
N LYS A 52 4.54 -0.59 4.34
CA LYS A 52 4.37 -2.00 3.98
C LYS A 52 3.14 -2.56 4.67
N VAL A 53 2.31 -3.27 3.92
CA VAL A 53 1.08 -3.88 4.43
C VAL A 53 1.15 -5.40 4.32
N PHE A 54 0.72 -6.05 5.39
CA PHE A 54 0.61 -7.50 5.51
C PHE A 54 -0.77 -7.88 6.02
N TRP A 55 -1.25 -9.06 5.66
CA TRP A 55 -2.31 -9.74 6.42
C TRP A 55 -1.69 -10.86 7.26
N ILE A 56 -2.30 -11.11 8.41
CA ILE A 56 -1.92 -12.09 9.41
C ILE A 56 -3.10 -13.05 9.56
N ASP A 57 -2.85 -14.31 9.23
CA ASP A 57 -3.80 -15.40 9.44
C ASP A 57 -3.49 -16.08 10.78
N GLU A 58 -4.34 -15.82 11.75
CA GLU A 58 -4.24 -16.32 13.13
C GLU A 58 -4.75 -17.75 13.27
N ASN A 59 -5.32 -18.36 12.21
CA ASN A 59 -5.76 -19.76 12.23
C ASN A 59 -4.57 -20.75 12.15
N TYR A 60 -3.35 -20.26 11.95
CA TYR A 60 -2.12 -21.07 11.94
C TYR A 60 -1.29 -20.86 13.21
N THR A 61 -0.59 -21.91 13.63
CA THR A 61 0.39 -21.85 14.73
C THR A 61 1.78 -22.26 14.23
N PRO A 62 2.76 -21.34 14.10
CA PRO A 62 2.65 -19.89 14.36
C PRO A 62 1.81 -19.18 13.28
N ALA A 63 1.26 -18.01 13.63
CA ALA A 63 0.45 -17.19 12.73
C ALA A 63 1.21 -16.91 11.43
N LYS A 64 0.51 -17.05 10.30
CA LYS A 64 1.12 -16.83 8.98
C LYS A 64 0.96 -15.37 8.59
N LYS A 65 2.07 -14.77 8.18
CA LYS A 65 2.12 -13.40 7.70
C LYS A 65 2.40 -13.39 6.21
N HIS A 66 1.55 -12.74 5.42
CA HIS A 66 1.83 -12.55 4.00
C HIS A 66 1.84 -11.09 3.59
N TYR A 67 2.70 -10.77 2.63
CA TYR A 67 2.85 -9.44 2.09
C TYR A 67 1.73 -9.11 1.11
N ILE A 68 1.11 -7.94 1.27
CA ILE A 68 0.10 -7.41 0.34
C ILE A 68 0.76 -6.44 -0.64
N GLY A 69 1.53 -5.48 -0.13
CA GLY A 69 2.07 -4.41 -0.94
C GLY A 69 2.73 -3.30 -0.12
N VAL A 70 3.12 -2.25 -0.82
CA VAL A 70 3.69 -1.03 -0.27
C VAL A 70 3.00 0.18 -0.89
N THR A 71 2.74 1.20 -0.09
CA THR A 71 2.36 2.54 -0.54
C THR A 71 3.32 3.56 0.06
N PHE A 72 3.28 4.80 -0.41
CA PHE A 72 4.12 5.89 0.07
C PHE A 72 3.25 7.07 0.49
N SER A 73 3.66 7.80 1.53
CA SER A 73 2.98 9.02 1.92
C SER A 73 3.33 10.20 1.00
N ASP A 74 2.36 11.11 0.82
CA ASP A 74 2.52 12.38 0.10
C ASP A 74 3.29 13.43 0.91
N GLU A 75 3.43 14.65 0.37
CA GLU A 75 4.11 15.76 1.04
C GLU A 75 3.50 16.17 2.40
N LYS A 76 2.26 15.76 2.68
CA LYS A 76 1.56 15.99 3.94
C LYS A 76 1.57 14.75 4.84
N GLY A 77 2.37 13.74 4.51
CA GLY A 77 2.46 12.48 5.23
C GLY A 77 1.22 11.60 5.09
N ILE A 78 0.28 11.93 4.19
CA ILE A 78 -0.96 11.19 4.01
C ILE A 78 -0.72 10.04 3.03
N TYR A 79 -1.26 8.87 3.33
CA TYR A 79 -1.21 7.73 2.43
C TYR A 79 -2.60 7.12 2.22
N GLY A 80 -2.75 6.43 1.10
CA GLY A 80 -3.89 5.58 0.79
C GLY A 80 -3.42 4.25 0.22
N ILE A 81 -4.12 3.17 0.58
CA ILE A 81 -3.92 1.85 -0.04
C ILE A 81 -5.24 1.09 -0.10
N SER A 82 -5.54 0.54 -1.28
CA SER A 82 -6.62 -0.42 -1.46
C SER A 82 -6.09 -1.83 -1.18
N ILE A 83 -6.69 -2.52 -0.21
CA ILE A 83 -6.29 -3.88 0.17
C ILE A 83 -7.48 -4.84 0.06
N PRO A 84 -7.25 -6.14 -0.25
CA PRO A 84 -8.33 -7.12 -0.24
C PRO A 84 -9.00 -7.17 1.13
N ARG A 85 -10.32 -7.35 1.16
CA ARG A 85 -11.08 -7.53 2.40
C ARG A 85 -11.27 -9.02 2.69
N PHE A 86 -10.45 -9.54 3.59
CA PHE A 86 -10.61 -10.84 4.22
C PHE A 86 -11.22 -10.69 5.62
N LEU A 87 -12.22 -11.51 5.95
CA LEU A 87 -12.96 -11.42 7.22
C LEU A 87 -12.19 -12.02 8.41
N ASP A 88 -11.41 -13.08 8.16
CA ASP A 88 -10.79 -13.88 9.22
C ASP A 88 -9.30 -13.60 9.42
N VAL A 89 -8.86 -12.37 9.10
CA VAL A 89 -7.45 -11.96 9.22
C VAL A 89 -7.30 -10.60 9.90
N SER A 90 -6.13 -10.41 10.48
CA SER A 90 -5.65 -9.13 10.96
C SER A 90 -4.77 -8.45 9.89
N TYR A 91 -4.72 -7.12 9.84
CA TYR A 91 -3.80 -6.38 8.95
C TYR A 91 -2.72 -5.69 9.77
N LEU A 92 -1.49 -5.75 9.27
CA LEU A 92 -0.34 -5.09 9.88
C LEU A 92 0.25 -4.07 8.91
N PHE A 93 0.33 -2.82 9.37
CA PHE A 93 0.95 -1.71 8.66
C PHE A 93 2.29 -1.39 9.31
N LYS A 94 3.36 -1.37 8.53
CA LYS A 94 4.71 -0.95 8.97
C LYS A 94 5.16 0.25 8.16
N ALA A 95 5.28 1.40 8.80
CA ALA A 95 5.79 2.63 8.19
C ALA A 95 7.30 2.76 8.41
N TYR A 96 7.98 3.27 7.39
CA TYR A 96 9.41 3.58 7.39
C TYR A 96 9.57 4.97 6.78
N GLY A 97 10.16 5.91 7.50
CA GLY A 97 10.44 7.25 6.99
C GLY A 97 11.80 7.72 7.49
N ALA A 98 12.43 8.62 6.75
CA ALA A 98 13.58 9.35 7.27
C ALA A 98 13.09 10.30 8.37
N ILE A 99 13.76 10.28 9.51
CA ILE A 99 13.61 11.27 10.57
C ILE A 99 14.98 11.92 10.62
N ASP A 100 15.08 13.17 10.17
CA ASP A 100 16.30 13.93 10.31
C ASP A 100 16.47 14.26 11.81
N GLU A 101 17.67 14.01 12.35
CA GLU A 101 18.04 14.39 13.73
C GLU A 101 18.31 15.89 13.86
#